data_AF-A0A961HM51-F1
#
_entry.id   AF-A0A961HM51-F1
#
_cell.length_a   1.000
_cell.length_b   1.000
_cell.length_c   1.000
_cell.angle_alpha   90.00
_cell.angle_beta   90.00
_cell.angle_gamma   90.00
#
_symmetry.space_group_name_H-M   'P 1'
#
loop_
_entity.id
_entity.type
_entity.pdbx_description
1 polymer ?
#
loop_
_entity_poly.entity_id
_entity_poly.type
_entity_poly.pdbx_seq_one_letter_code
_entity_poly.pdbx_strand_id
1 'polypeptide(L)'
;RRRILSERFEGEVMPLFHGRILAFDELAATAYARIRARARQRGRALGDFDALIAAIADANGLTVASRDTGPFVVAGVPVINPFTP
;
A
#
# COMPACT_ATOMS: atom_id res chain seq x y z
N ARG A 1 15.98 -23.04 -7.03
CA ARG A 1 15.63 -21.64 -7.39
C ARG A 1 14.81 -20.93 -6.31
N ARG A 2 13.65 -21.45 -5.87
CA ARG A 2 12.82 -20.84 -4.81
C ARG A 2 13.60 -20.56 -3.51
N ARG A 3 14.31 -21.56 -2.98
CA ARG A 3 15.13 -21.44 -1.77
C ARG A 3 16.15 -20.30 -1.84
N ILE A 4 16.90 -20.22 -2.94
CA ILE A 4 17.91 -19.17 -3.16
C ILE A 4 17.26 -17.77 -3.18
N LEU A 5 16.08 -17.62 -3.80
CA LEU A 5 15.39 -16.33 -3.83
C LEU A 5 14.91 -15.90 -2.45
N SER A 6 14.38 -16.82 -1.64
CA SER A 6 14.03 -16.54 -0.24
C SER A 6 15.26 -16.19 0.59
N GLU A 7 16.31 -17.02 0.56
CA GLU A 7 17.55 -16.77 1.31
C GLU A 7 18.14 -15.38 1.00
N ARG A 8 18.13 -14.96 -0.27
CA ARG A 8 18.60 -13.62 -0.67
C ARG A 8 17.62 -12.51 -0.29
N PHE A 9 16.31 -12.76 -0.34
CA PHE A 9 15.31 -11.79 0.12
C PHE A 9 15.45 -11.51 1.62
N GLU A 10 15.52 -12.56 2.45
CA GLU A 10 15.74 -12.43 3.89
C GLU A 10 17.11 -11.83 4.23
N GLY A 11 18.18 -12.21 3.51
CA GLY A 11 19.55 -11.79 3.82
C GLY A 11 19.97 -10.43 3.25
N GLU A 12 19.42 -10.02 2.10
CA GLU A 12 19.87 -8.82 1.37
C GLU A 12 18.78 -7.74 1.32
N VAL A 13 17.50 -8.10 1.17
CA VAL A 13 16.41 -7.13 0.96
C VAL A 13 15.78 -6.70 2.28
N MET A 14 15.37 -7.64 3.13
CA MET A 14 14.69 -7.34 4.39
C MET A 14 15.49 -6.41 5.32
N PRO A 15 16.83 -6.53 5.47
CA PRO A 15 17.61 -5.62 6.31
C PRO A 15 17.51 -4.16 5.87
N LEU A 16 17.32 -3.89 4.57
CA LEU A 16 17.17 -2.52 4.06
C LEU A 16 15.92 -1.84 4.63
N PHE A 17 14.88 -2.59 5.00
CA PHE A 17 13.60 -2.08 5.49
C PHE A 17 13.46 -2.13 7.02
N HIS A 18 14.53 -2.44 7.76
CA HIS A 18 14.50 -2.46 9.21
C HIS A 18 13.94 -1.15 9.79
N GLY A 19 12.98 -1.25 10.72
CA GLY A 19 12.29 -0.09 11.31
C GLY A 19 11.34 0.67 10.37
N ARG A 20 11.13 0.20 9.13
CA ARG A 20 10.29 0.84 8.10
C ARG A 20 9.19 -0.06 7.56
N ILE A 21 8.91 -1.17 8.25
CA ILE A 21 7.76 -2.04 7.97
C ILE A 21 6.60 -1.52 8.80
N LEU A 22 5.64 -0.90 8.14
CA LEU A 22 4.49 -0.28 8.79
C LEU A 22 3.39 -1.31 9.03
N ALA A 23 2.88 -1.35 10.26
CA ALA A 23 1.73 -2.16 10.62
C ALA A 23 0.42 -1.48 10.17
N PHE A 24 -0.64 -2.27 10.05
CA PHE A 24 -2.00 -1.74 10.01
C PHE A 24 -2.48 -1.52 11.44
N ASP A 25 -2.29 -0.30 11.94
CA ASP A 25 -2.66 0.13 13.29
C ASP A 25 -4.03 0.83 13.33
N GLU A 26 -4.38 1.44 14.47
CA GLU A 26 -5.67 2.12 14.66
C GLU A 26 -5.85 3.34 13.73
N LEU A 27 -4.76 4.08 13.46
CA LEU A 27 -4.80 5.22 12.54
C LEU A 27 -5.05 4.74 11.11
N ALA A 28 -4.36 3.68 10.69
CA ALA A 28 -4.61 3.02 9.41
C ALA A 28 -6.04 2.44 9.34
N ALA A 29 -6.57 1.84 10.40
CA ALA A 29 -7.94 1.35 10.44
C ALA A 29 -8.98 2.45 10.24
N THR A 30 -8.76 3.61 10.86
CA THR A 30 -9.62 4.79 10.70
C THR A 30 -9.55 5.32 9.26
N ALA A 31 -8.34 5.44 8.69
CA ALA A 31 -8.14 5.83 7.30
C ALA A 31 -8.84 4.87 6.32
N TYR A 32 -8.72 3.56 6.57
CA TYR A 32 -9.34 2.50 5.78
C TYR A 32 -10.87 2.64 5.73
N ALA A 33 -11.52 2.81 6.90
CA ALA A 33 -12.97 2.96 6.97
C ALA A 33 -13.44 4.18 6.14
N ARG A 34 -12.71 5.30 6.26
CA ARG A 34 -12.96 6.52 5.50
C ARG A 34 -12.78 6.30 3.99
N ILE A 35 -11.69 5.66 3.56
CA ILE A 35 -11.40 5.35 2.15
C ILE A 35 -12.51 4.46 1.56
N ARG A 36 -12.88 3.37 2.25
CA ARG A 36 -13.94 2.44 1.83
C ARG A 36 -15.29 3.14 1.70
N ALA A 37 -15.68 3.95 2.69
CA ALA A 37 -16.92 4.70 2.65
C ALA A 37 -16.98 5.66 1.44
N ARG A 38 -15.89 6.40 1.20
CA ARG A 38 -15.76 7.31 0.04
C ARG A 38 -15.81 6.60 -1.31
N ALA A 39 -15.17 5.44 -1.43
CA ALA A 39 -15.19 4.66 -2.66
C ALA A 39 -16.59 4.09 -2.94
N ARG A 40 -17.25 3.55 -1.91
CA ARG A 40 -18.62 3.04 -2.00
C ARG A 40 -19.61 4.13 -2.41
N GLN A 41 -19.52 5.33 -1.82
CA GLN A 41 -20.36 6.48 -2.20
C GLN A 41 -20.20 6.88 -3.67
N ARG A 42 -19.02 6.65 -4.26
CA ARG A 42 -18.73 6.92 -5.67
C ARG A 42 -19.00 5.74 -6.60
N GLY A 43 -19.58 4.64 -6.07
CA GLY A 43 -19.83 3.43 -6.85
C GLY A 43 -18.55 2.71 -7.32
N ARG A 44 -17.40 2.95 -6.68
CA ARG A 44 -16.12 2.36 -7.06
C ARG A 44 -15.73 1.26 -6.08
N ALA A 45 -15.32 0.11 -6.63
CA ALA A 45 -14.74 -0.97 -5.85
C ALA A 45 -13.23 -0.73 -5.65
N LEU A 46 -12.74 -1.09 -4.46
CA LEU A 46 -11.33 -1.16 -4.12
C LEU A 46 -11.03 -2.61 -3.76
N GLY A 47 -9.91 -3.15 -4.29
CA GLY A 47 -9.39 -4.43 -3.84
C GLY A 47 -9.11 -4.40 -2.33
N ASP A 48 -9.34 -5.53 -1.65
CA ASP A 48 -9.28 -5.55 -0.19
C ASP A 48 -7.88 -5.21 0.35
N PHE A 49 -6.84 -5.72 -0.30
CA PHE A 49 -5.45 -5.43 0.06
C PHE A 49 -5.00 -4.02 -0.38
N ASP A 50 -5.48 -3.52 -1.51
CA ASP A 50 -5.16 -2.16 -1.97
C ASP A 50 -5.70 -1.11 -1.00
N ALA A 51 -6.90 -1.35 -0.45
CA ALA A 51 -7.48 -0.48 0.56
C ALA A 51 -6.66 -0.47 1.86
N LEU A 52 -6.08 -1.60 2.27
CA LEU A 52 -5.18 -1.66 3.44
C LEU A 52 -3.88 -0.90 3.20
N ILE A 53 -3.23 -1.11 2.04
CA ILE A 53 -2.00 -0.39 1.67
C ILE A 53 -2.27 1.12 1.57
N ALA A 54 -3.35 1.51 0.91
CA ALA A 54 -3.75 2.91 0.79
C ALA A 54 -4.00 3.55 2.16
N ALA A 55 -4.62 2.82 3.09
CA ALA A 55 -4.88 3.32 4.43
C ALA A 55 -3.62 3.53 5.26
N ILE A 56 -2.65 2.61 5.18
CA ILE A 56 -1.33 2.78 5.82
C ILE A 56 -0.64 4.01 5.25
N ALA A 57 -0.65 4.18 3.92
CA ALA A 57 -0.03 5.32 3.26
C ALA A 57 -0.71 6.65 3.65
N ASP A 58 -2.04 6.71 3.64
CA ASP A 58 -2.83 7.88 4.04
C ASP A 58 -2.60 8.27 5.50
N ALA A 59 -2.56 7.30 6.42
CA ALA A 59 -2.31 7.53 7.84
C ALA A 59 -0.89 8.06 8.12
N ASN A 60 0.09 7.71 7.28
CA ASN A 60 1.49 8.09 7.44
C ASN A 60 1.92 9.25 6.50
N GLY A 61 1.01 9.81 5.70
CA GLY A 61 1.32 10.87 4.74
C GLY A 61 2.28 10.45 3.63
N LEU A 62 2.19 9.19 3.17
CA LEU A 62 3.10 8.59 2.20
C LEU A 62 2.47 8.48 0.79
N THR A 63 3.35 8.33 -0.20
CA THR A 63 3.01 8.02 -1.59
C THR A 63 3.19 6.54 -1.85
N VAL A 64 2.24 5.90 -2.52
CA VAL A 64 2.34 4.50 -2.93
C VAL A 64 3.12 4.39 -4.25
N ALA A 65 4.13 3.52 -4.29
CA ALA A 65 4.77 3.12 -5.55
C ALA A 65 4.11 1.84 -6.07
N SER A 66 3.34 1.92 -7.15
CA SER A 66 2.63 0.77 -7.73
C SER A 66 2.58 0.84 -9.24
N ARG A 67 2.71 -0.31 -9.91
CA ARG A 67 2.46 -0.44 -11.35
C ARG A 67 0.97 -0.31 -11.67
N ASP A 68 0.10 -0.86 -10.81
CA ASP A 68 -1.34 -0.65 -10.90
C ASP A 68 -1.73 0.52 -10.01
N THR A 69 -1.88 1.69 -10.62
CA THR A 69 -2.18 2.95 -9.91
C THR A 69 -3.66 3.15 -9.67
N GLY A 70 -4.53 2.42 -10.39
CA GLY A 70 -5.98 2.63 -10.39
C GLY A 70 -6.60 2.60 -8.99
N PRO A 71 -6.35 1.57 -8.17
CA PRO A 71 -6.87 1.49 -6.81
C PRO A 71 -6.48 2.70 -5.95
N PHE A 72 -5.21 3.13 -6.02
CA PHE A 72 -4.70 4.22 -5.18
C PHE A 72 -5.25 5.59 -5.60
N VAL A 73 -5.49 5.81 -6.89
CA VAL A 73 -6.22 6.98 -7.39
C VAL A 73 -7.66 6.99 -6.87
N VAL A 74 -8.34 5.84 -6.84
CA VAL A 74 -9.70 5.73 -6.26
C VAL A 74 -9.70 5.97 -4.76
N ALA A 75 -8.69 5.49 -4.04
CA ALA A 75 -8.54 5.71 -2.61
C ALA A 75 -8.27 7.19 -2.25
N GLY A 76 -7.74 7.96 -3.20
CA GLY A 76 -7.35 9.36 -3.03
C GLY A 76 -5.97 9.52 -2.40
N VAL A 77 -5.11 8.51 -2.54
CA VAL A 77 -3.74 8.50 -2.01
C VAL A 77 -2.76 8.83 -3.15
N PRO A 78 -1.72 9.64 -2.91
CA PRO A 78 -0.69 9.89 -3.90
C PRO A 78 -0.07 8.57 -4.38
N VAL A 79 0.08 8.42 -5.69
CA VAL A 79 0.64 7.21 -6.29
C VAL A 79 1.61 7.57 -7.41
N ILE A 80 2.74 6.86 -7.47
CA ILE A 80 3.71 6.91 -8.56
C ILE A 80 3.82 5.52 -9.20
N ASN A 81 4.01 5.49 -10.52
CA ASN A 81 4.33 4.26 -11.23
C ASN A 81 5.84 4.23 -11.55
N PRO A 82 6.65 3.42 -10.85
CA PRO A 82 8.10 3.39 -11.07
C PRO A 82 8.50 2.69 -12.38
N PHE A 83 7.54 2.12 -13.11
CA PHE A 83 7.78 1.45 -14.40
C PHE A 83 7.45 2.34 -15.60
N THR A 84 6.93 3.56 -15.36
CA THR A 84 6.78 4.57 -16.41
C THR A 84 7.95 5.55 -16.33
N PRO A 85 8.46 6.04 -17.47
CA PRO A 85 9.50 7.07 -17.52
C PRO A 85 9.14 8.34 -16.75
#